data_AF-A0AA38HZ31-F1
#
_entry.id   AF-A0AA38HZ31-F1
#
_cell.length_a   1.000
_cell.length_b   1.000
_cell.length_c   1.000
_cell.angle_alpha   90.00
_cell.angle_beta   90.00
_cell.angle_gamma   90.00
#
_symmetry.space_group_name_H-M   'P 1'
#
loop_
_entity.id
_entity.type
_entity.pdbx_description
1 polymer ?
#
loop_
_entity_poly.entity_id
_entity_poly.type
_entity_poly.pdbx_seq_one_letter_code
_entity_poly.pdbx_strand_id
1 'polypeptide(L)'
;MPDISQWYWRTHGQTTFHLTQALTGHGCFQWYLFKIGKAAKGDCVYCGDPRDDAQHTIFCCERWNSKREKASAKTGGASIDVETIILLMLESEEGWKNVSEMIVAIMSEKEEDERLRQRGEGDKG
;
A
#
# COMPACT_ATOMS: atom_id res chain seq x y z
N MET A 1 10.61 2.40 -1.24
CA MET A 1 10.00 2.21 -2.56
C MET A 1 11.11 2.04 -3.58
N PRO A 2 11.03 1.08 -4.50
CA PRO A 2 11.89 1.09 -5.67
C PRO A 2 11.60 2.34 -6.53
N ASP A 3 12.54 2.72 -7.41
CA ASP A 3 12.35 3.87 -8.32
C ASP A 3 11.29 3.54 -9.36
N ILE A 4 10.17 4.23 -9.23
CA ILE A 4 8.93 4.03 -9.97
C ILE A 4 8.57 5.29 -10.73
N SER A 5 9.56 6.13 -11.03
CA SER A 5 9.42 7.34 -11.86
C SER A 5 8.71 7.08 -13.20
N GLN A 6 8.78 5.85 -13.73
CA GLN A 6 8.03 5.42 -14.92
C GLN A 6 6.51 5.38 -14.73
N TRP A 7 6.02 5.44 -13.48
CA TRP A 7 4.60 5.41 -13.12
C TRP A 7 3.91 6.78 -13.29
N TYR A 8 4.68 7.87 -13.40
CA TYR A 8 4.17 9.24 -13.47
C TYR A 8 3.44 9.60 -14.78
N TRP A 9 3.62 8.83 -15.85
CA TRP A 9 3.22 9.26 -17.21
C TRP A 9 1.82 8.82 -17.68
N ARG A 10 0.94 8.35 -16.81
CA ARG A 10 -0.43 7.94 -17.18
C ARG A 10 -1.51 8.89 -16.66
N THR A 11 -2.32 9.41 -17.58
CA THR A 11 -3.61 10.05 -17.30
C THR A 11 -4.70 8.99 -17.31
N HIS A 12 -5.61 9.00 -16.31
CA HIS A 12 -7.03 8.56 -16.26
C HIS A 12 -7.42 7.77 -14.97
N GLY A 13 -8.30 8.41 -14.16
CA GLY A 13 -9.28 7.79 -13.25
C GLY A 13 -8.81 7.34 -11.85
N GLN A 14 -9.22 8.03 -10.77
CA GLN A 14 -9.19 7.69 -9.32
C GLN A 14 -7.96 6.95 -8.71
N THR A 15 -6.93 6.69 -9.50
CA THR A 15 -5.74 5.90 -9.22
C THR A 15 -4.62 6.74 -8.64
N THR A 16 -4.69 8.07 -8.66
CA THR A 16 -3.56 8.90 -8.22
C THR A 16 -3.45 9.06 -6.72
N PHE A 17 -4.53 9.16 -5.93
CA PHE A 17 -4.38 9.49 -4.50
C PHE A 17 -3.72 8.36 -3.68
N HIS A 18 -4.35 7.19 -3.64
CA HIS A 18 -3.83 6.04 -2.87
C HIS A 18 -2.55 5.47 -3.45
N LEU A 19 -2.42 5.43 -4.78
CA LEU A 19 -1.17 5.04 -5.40
C LEU A 19 -0.08 6.05 -5.02
N THR A 20 -0.30 7.36 -5.17
CA THR A 20 0.71 8.39 -4.77
C THR A 20 1.08 8.28 -3.29
N GLN A 21 0.10 8.06 -2.41
CA GLN A 21 0.36 7.80 -0.99
C GLN A 21 1.28 6.60 -0.81
N ALA A 22 0.96 5.47 -1.45
CA ALA A 22 1.83 4.31 -1.48
C ALA A 22 3.22 4.65 -2.03
N LEU A 23 3.35 5.39 -3.13
CA LEU A 23 4.63 5.68 -3.81
C LEU A 23 5.54 6.57 -2.97
N THR A 24 4.93 7.48 -2.24
CA THR A 24 5.64 8.49 -1.46
C THR A 24 5.78 8.09 0.00
N GLY A 25 5.16 6.97 0.42
CA GLY A 25 5.14 6.53 1.81
C GLY A 25 4.35 7.46 2.73
N HIS A 26 3.43 8.26 2.19
CA HIS A 26 2.53 9.13 2.95
C HIS A 26 1.16 8.45 3.15
N GLY A 27 0.37 8.96 4.10
CA GLY A 27 -1.01 8.50 4.33
C GLY A 27 -1.15 7.72 5.63
N CYS A 28 -1.86 6.59 5.59
CA CYS A 28 -2.26 5.80 6.77
C CYS A 28 -1.18 4.83 7.29
N PHE A 29 0.09 5.04 6.96
CA PHE A 29 1.22 4.25 7.46
C PHE A 29 1.61 4.70 8.87
N GLN A 30 1.64 3.81 9.87
CA GLN A 30 1.99 4.20 11.24
C GLN A 30 3.39 4.80 11.32
N TRP A 31 4.35 4.31 10.53
CA TRP A 31 5.69 4.88 10.49
C TRP A 31 5.69 6.35 10.03
N TYR A 32 4.83 6.69 9.07
CA TYR A 32 4.67 8.07 8.63
C TYR A 32 3.94 8.91 9.68
N LEU A 33 2.82 8.42 10.22
CA LEU A 33 2.04 9.12 11.25
C LEU A 33 2.87 9.40 12.51
N PHE A 34 3.71 8.45 12.92
CA PHE A 34 4.66 8.62 14.02
C PHE A 34 5.65 9.76 13.75
N LYS A 35 6.26 9.81 12.56
CA LYS A 35 7.21 10.88 12.19
C LYS A 35 6.58 12.28 12.23
N ILE A 36 5.29 12.40 11.92
CA ILE A 36 4.57 13.68 11.94
C ILE A 36 3.83 13.93 13.27
N GLY A 37 4.07 13.12 14.29
CA GLY A 37 3.47 13.27 15.63
C GLY A 37 1.99 12.97 15.72
N LYS A 38 1.41 12.24 14.75
CA LYS A 38 0.00 11.83 14.74
C LYS A 38 -0.25 10.42 15.30
N ALA A 39 0.81 9.63 15.49
CA ALA A 39 0.73 8.32 16.13
C ALA A 39 1.82 8.20 17.21
N ALA A 40 1.55 7.42 18.26
CA ALA A 40 2.49 7.22 19.36
C ALA A 40 3.66 6.29 18.99
N LYS A 41 3.44 5.37 18.04
CA LYS A 41 4.43 4.39 17.57
C LYS A 41 4.33 4.19 16.06
N GLY A 42 5.39 3.68 15.47
CA GLY A 42 5.47 3.39 14.04
C GLY A 42 5.21 1.93 13.66
N ASP A 43 4.83 1.11 14.63
CA ASP A 43 4.63 -0.34 14.45
C ASP A 43 3.37 -0.64 13.62
N CYS A 44 3.39 -1.74 12.88
CA CYS A 44 2.23 -2.21 12.13
C CYS A 44 1.15 -2.75 13.06
N VAL A 45 -0.01 -2.08 13.07
CA VAL A 45 -1.17 -2.46 13.90
C VAL A 45 -1.72 -3.86 13.59
N TYR A 46 -1.37 -4.43 12.44
CA TYR A 46 -1.89 -5.72 11.99
C TYR A 46 -1.01 -6.91 12.37
N CYS A 47 0.31 -6.74 12.37
CA CYS A 47 1.26 -7.84 12.55
C CYS A 47 2.40 -7.54 13.55
N GLY A 48 2.46 -6.32 14.10
CA GLY A 48 3.46 -5.94 15.10
C GLY A 48 4.87 -5.68 14.55
N ASP A 49 5.07 -5.69 13.23
CA ASP A 49 6.34 -5.28 12.61
C ASP A 49 6.71 -3.86 13.08
N PRO A 50 7.96 -3.60 13.49
CA PRO A 50 8.36 -2.32 14.09
C PRO A 50 8.27 -1.13 13.12
N ARG A 51 8.03 -1.37 11.83
CA ARG A 51 8.01 -0.34 10.80
C ARG A 51 6.89 -0.57 9.79
N ASP A 52 5.74 0.02 10.07
CA ASP A 52 4.64 0.12 9.11
C ASP A 52 4.89 1.21 8.08
N ASP A 53 5.68 0.90 7.05
CA ASP A 53 5.81 1.74 5.86
C ASP A 53 5.15 1.08 4.63
N ALA A 54 5.19 1.78 3.50
CA ALA A 54 4.58 1.29 2.26
C ALA A 54 5.18 -0.04 1.78
N GLN A 55 6.49 -0.25 1.97
CA GLN A 55 7.12 -1.50 1.54
C GLN A 55 6.60 -2.65 2.39
N HIS A 56 6.61 -2.48 3.73
CA HIS A 56 6.02 -3.45 4.63
C HIS A 56 4.55 -3.71 4.29
N THR A 57 3.74 -2.66 4.18
CA THR A 57 2.30 -2.78 3.90
C THR A 57 2.04 -3.52 2.58
N ILE A 58 2.68 -3.15 1.49
CA ILE A 58 2.37 -3.68 0.16
C ILE A 58 2.91 -5.10 -0.01
N PHE A 59 4.12 -5.37 0.47
CA PHE A 59 4.85 -6.60 0.11
C PHE A 59 4.97 -7.63 1.25
N CYS A 60 4.98 -7.20 2.51
CA CYS A 60 5.34 -8.07 3.64
C CYS A 60 4.16 -8.41 4.55
N CYS A 61 3.32 -7.43 4.87
CA CYS A 61 2.30 -7.56 5.90
C CYS A 61 1.28 -8.64 5.54
N GLU A 62 1.13 -9.64 6.42
CA GLU A 62 0.29 -10.83 6.22
C GLU A 62 -1.18 -10.49 6.00
N ARG A 63 -1.65 -9.37 6.58
CA ARG A 63 -3.01 -8.83 6.39
C ARG A 63 -3.40 -8.73 4.90
N TRP A 64 -2.42 -8.47 4.03
CA TRP A 64 -2.66 -8.21 2.61
C TRP A 64 -2.30 -9.39 1.69
N ASN A 65 -1.94 -10.56 2.25
CA ASN A 65 -1.58 -11.76 1.48
C ASN A 65 -2.63 -12.12 0.42
N SER A 66 -3.91 -12.18 0.79
CA SER A 66 -4.99 -12.53 -0.16
C SER A 66 -5.10 -11.56 -1.33
N LYS A 67 -4.78 -10.27 -1.14
CA LYS A 67 -4.78 -9.28 -2.24
C LYS A 67 -3.59 -9.49 -3.16
N ARG A 68 -2.41 -9.77 -2.59
CA ARG A 68 -1.20 -10.14 -3.37
C ARG A 68 -1.40 -11.40 -4.19
N GLU A 69 -1.94 -12.46 -3.60
CA GLU A 69 -2.21 -13.73 -4.29
C GLU A 69 -3.20 -13.54 -5.45
N LYS A 70 -4.28 -12.77 -5.24
CA LYS A 70 -5.25 -12.46 -6.30
C LYS A 70 -4.63 -11.68 -7.46
N ALA A 71 -3.75 -10.71 -7.16
CA ALA A 71 -3.06 -9.96 -8.20
C ALA A 71 -2.03 -10.83 -8.92
N SER A 72 -1.24 -11.61 -8.18
CA SER A 72 -0.26 -12.58 -8.70
C SER A 72 -0.92 -13.56 -9.68
N ALA A 73 -2.07 -14.14 -9.34
CA ALA A 73 -2.80 -15.04 -10.22
C ALA A 73 -3.23 -14.39 -11.54
N LYS A 74 -3.49 -13.08 -11.55
CA LYS A 74 -3.82 -12.31 -12.76
C LYS A 74 -2.60 -11.82 -13.53
N THR A 75 -1.40 -11.92 -12.97
CA THR A 75 -0.14 -11.48 -13.58
C THR A 75 0.80 -12.66 -13.82
N GLY A 76 0.25 -13.78 -14.30
CA GLY A 76 1.05 -14.96 -14.68
C GLY A 76 1.56 -15.81 -13.51
N GLY A 77 1.10 -15.56 -12.28
CA GLY A 77 1.45 -16.35 -11.09
C GLY A 77 2.79 -16.01 -10.45
N ALA A 78 3.48 -14.97 -10.92
CA ALA A 78 4.71 -14.48 -10.31
C ALA A 78 4.43 -13.89 -8.91
N SER A 79 5.37 -14.06 -7.96
CA SER A 79 5.30 -13.35 -6.68
C SER A 79 5.29 -11.84 -6.93
N ILE A 80 4.51 -11.10 -6.14
CA ILE A 80 4.53 -9.63 -6.15
C ILE A 80 5.37 -9.16 -4.98
N ASP A 81 6.58 -8.71 -5.29
CA ASP A 81 7.55 -8.16 -4.35
C ASP A 81 8.20 -6.90 -4.94
N VAL A 82 9.18 -6.35 -4.23
CA VAL A 82 9.85 -5.09 -4.61
C VAL A 82 10.57 -5.19 -5.95
N GLU A 83 11.08 -6.37 -6.31
CA GLU A 83 11.85 -6.60 -7.52
C GLU A 83 10.94 -6.88 -8.71
N THR A 84 9.90 -7.71 -8.50
CA THR A 84 9.00 -8.13 -9.57
C THR A 84 7.95 -7.09 -9.92
N ILE A 85 7.54 -6.23 -8.98
CA ILE A 85 6.43 -5.30 -9.21
C ILE A 85 6.66 -4.37 -10.40
N ILE A 86 7.88 -3.86 -10.57
CA ILE A 86 8.22 -2.99 -11.69
C ILE A 86 8.12 -3.76 -13.01
N LEU A 87 8.66 -4.98 -13.03
CA LEU A 87 8.63 -5.83 -14.23
C LEU A 87 7.20 -6.16 -14.64
N LEU A 88 6.37 -6.59 -13.70
CA LEU A 88 4.95 -6.93 -13.95
C LEU A 88 4.16 -5.74 -14.47
N MET A 89 4.42 -4.55 -13.94
CA MET A 89 3.72 -3.33 -14.38
C MET A 89 4.20 -2.82 -15.75
N LEU A 90 5.44 -3.11 -16.15
CA LEU A 90 5.99 -2.71 -17.46
C LEU A 90 5.71 -3.73 -18.56
N GLU A 91 5.50 -4.99 -18.21
CA GLU A 91 5.29 -6.08 -19.17
C GLU A 91 3.99 -5.92 -19.96
N SER A 92 2.93 -5.38 -19.34
CA SER A 92 1.64 -5.19 -20.02
C SER A 92 0.74 -4.16 -19.34
N GLU A 93 -0.24 -3.64 -20.09
CA GLU A 93 -1.30 -2.80 -19.53
C GLU A 93 -2.14 -3.54 -18.48
N GLU A 94 -2.32 -4.85 -18.67
CA GLU A 94 -3.03 -5.71 -17.73
C GLU A 94 -2.25 -5.88 -16.42
N GLY A 95 -0.93 -6.11 -16.50
CA GLY A 95 -0.03 -6.16 -15.35
C GLY A 95 -0.05 -4.84 -14.57
N TRP A 96 0.06 -3.71 -15.27
CA TRP A 96 -0.11 -2.37 -14.69
C TRP A 96 -1.44 -2.23 -13.94
N LYS A 97 -2.55 -2.58 -14.60
CA LYS A 97 -3.90 -2.46 -14.04
C LYS A 97 -4.06 -3.31 -12.79
N ASN A 98 -3.69 -4.59 -12.85
CA ASN A 98 -3.86 -5.54 -11.76
C ASN A 98 -3.06 -5.14 -10.52
N VAL A 99 -1.81 -4.70 -10.69
CA VAL A 99 -0.97 -4.23 -9.59
C VAL A 99 -1.50 -2.90 -9.02
N SER A 100 -1.90 -1.97 -9.87
CA SER A 100 -2.47 -0.69 -9.43
C SER A 100 -3.75 -0.89 -8.61
N GLU A 101 -4.66 -1.74 -9.08
CA GLU A 101 -5.89 -2.11 -8.37
C GLU A 101 -5.60 -2.76 -7.02
N MET A 102 -4.57 -3.63 -6.95
CA MET A 102 -4.13 -4.23 -5.70
C MET A 102 -3.66 -3.17 -4.69
N ILE A 103 -2.81 -2.23 -5.10
CA ILE A 103 -2.31 -1.17 -4.22
C ILE A 103 -3.47 -0.29 -3.75
N VAL A 104 -4.35 0.14 -4.66
CA VAL A 104 -5.52 0.96 -4.32
C VAL A 104 -6.42 0.23 -3.33
N ALA A 105 -6.67 -1.07 -3.51
CA ALA A 105 -7.50 -1.86 -2.61
C ALA A 105 -6.88 -2.01 -1.21
N ILE A 106 -5.56 -2.22 -1.12
CA ILE A 106 -4.82 -2.26 0.15
C ILE A 106 -4.94 -0.92 0.87
N MET A 107 -4.62 0.17 0.18
CA MET A 107 -4.59 1.50 0.75
C MET A 107 -5.98 1.99 1.16
N SER A 108 -7.01 1.71 0.36
CA SER A 108 -8.39 2.07 0.68
C SER A 108 -8.88 1.41 1.98
N GLU A 109 -8.65 0.10 2.13
CA GLU A 109 -9.05 -0.63 3.33
C GLU A 109 -8.22 -0.19 4.54
N LYS A 110 -6.91 -0.01 4.38
CA LYS A 110 -6.03 0.47 5.46
C LYS A 110 -6.40 1.87 5.94
N GLU A 111 -6.77 2.76 5.02
CA GLU A 111 -7.21 4.12 5.35
C GLU A 111 -8.54 4.10 6.12
N GLU A 112 -9.48 3.22 5.76
CA GLU A 112 -10.71 3.05 6.52
C GLU A 112 -10.44 2.51 7.93
N ASP A 113 -9.59 1.49 8.06
CA ASP A 113 -9.16 0.96 9.35
C ASP A 113 -8.51 2.06 10.24
N GLU A 114 -7.70 2.94 9.65
CA GLU A 114 -7.13 4.10 10.34
C GLU A 114 -8.20 5.11 10.77
N ARG A 115 -9.15 5.44 9.88
CA ARG A 115 -10.27 6.33 10.22
C ARG A 115 -11.10 5.80 11.39
N LEU A 116 -11.35 4.50 11.44
CA LEU A 116 -12.08 3.85 12.53
C LEU A 116 -11.29 3.87 13.84
N ARG A 117 -9.98 3.63 13.80
CA ARG A 117 -9.11 3.71 14.99
C ARG A 117 -9.07 5.10 15.58
N GLN A 118 -8.89 6.13 14.76
CA GLN A 118 -8.87 7.53 15.22
C GLN A 118 -10.19 7.96 15.86
N ARG A 119 -11.34 7.50 15.32
CA ARG A 119 -12.65 7.75 15.96
C ARG A 119 -12.76 7.08 17.32
N GLY A 120 -12.35 5.80 17.42
CA GLY A 120 -12.41 5.05 18.68
C GLY A 120 -11.43 5.54 19.76
N GLU A 121 -10.37 6.25 19.38
CA GLU A 121 -9.45 6.93 20.30
C GLU A 121 -9.98 8.29 20.75
N GLY A 122 -10.69 9.02 19.87
CA GLY A 122 -11.32 10.30 20.19
C GLY A 122 -12.48 10.22 21.19
N ASP A 123 -13.18 9.09 21.25
CA ASP A 123 -14.31 8.86 22.18
C ASP A 123 -13.87 8.49 23.61
N LYS A 124 -12.56 8.36 23.87
CA LYS A 124 -11.99 8.05 25.20
C LYS A 124 -11.44 9.30 25.92
N GLY A 125 -11.73 10.50 25.41
CA GLY A 125 -11.31 11.79 25.96
C GLY A 125 -12.31 12.39 26.94
#